data_AF-A0A2W6BR32-F1
#
_entry.id   AF-A0A2W6BR32-F1
#
_cell.length_a   1.000
_cell.length_b   1.000
_cell.length_c   1.000
_cell.angle_alpha   90.00
_cell.angle_beta   90.00
_cell.angle_gamma   90.00
#
_symmetry.space_group_name_H-M   'P 1'
#
loop_
_entity.id
_entity.type
_entity.pdbx_description
1 polymer ?
#
loop_
_entity_poly.entity_id
_entity_poly.type
_entity_poly.pdbx_seq_one_letter_code
_entity_poly.pdbx_strand_id
1 'polypeptide(L)'
;MKTRFSISLDEARAARIKAAAALAGQDVSSYMGKAALALVEREEQVAATFAEIDRRIANSEALAPTLSWPPPSADGQLEVKEEAQIQLKWDALLGAALPRAA
;
A
#
# COMPACT_ATOMS: atom_id res chain seq x y z
N MET A 1 -31.78 11.91 0.68
CA MET A 1 -31.76 13.33 1.09
C MET A 1 -30.56 13.98 0.42
N LYS A 2 -30.69 15.18 -0.18
CA LYS A 2 -29.55 15.88 -0.82
C LYS A 2 -28.93 16.84 0.20
N THR A 3 -27.61 16.76 0.39
CA THR A 3 -26.85 17.61 1.31
C THR A 3 -26.01 18.58 0.50
N ARG A 4 -26.06 19.88 0.83
CA ARG A 4 -25.24 20.92 0.21
C ARG A 4 -24.06 21.24 1.11
N PHE A 5 -22.87 21.28 0.54
CA PHE A 5 -21.66 21.79 1.18
C PHE A 5 -21.15 23.00 0.41
N SER A 6 -20.55 23.96 1.14
CA SER A 6 -19.92 25.15 0.57
C SER A 6 -18.41 25.03 0.77
N ILE A 7 -17.64 25.31 -0.27
CA ILE A 7 -16.17 25.23 -0.23
C ILE A 7 -15.62 26.57 -0.66
N SER A 8 -14.68 27.10 0.12
CA SER A 8 -13.95 28.31 -0.24
C SER A 8 -12.77 27.93 -1.13
N LEU A 9 -12.63 28.63 -2.25
CA LEU A 9 -11.55 28.46 -3.22
C LEU A 9 -10.94 29.83 -3.51
N ASP A 10 -9.63 29.86 -3.72
CA ASP A 10 -9.02 31.04 -4.32
C ASP A 10 -9.50 31.21 -5.77
N GLU A 11 -9.38 32.44 -6.27
CA GLU A 11 -9.89 32.82 -7.58
C GLU A 11 -9.23 32.02 -8.72
N ALA A 12 -7.93 31.73 -8.62
CA ALA A 12 -7.19 30.99 -9.63
C ALA A 12 -7.69 29.54 -9.72
N ARG A 13 -7.91 28.87 -8.59
CA ARG A 13 -8.49 27.52 -8.54
C ARG A 13 -9.93 27.51 -9.05
N ALA A 14 -10.74 28.50 -8.65
CA ALA A 14 -12.11 28.61 -9.13
C ALA A 14 -12.19 28.79 -10.65
N ALA A 15 -11.30 29.60 -11.24
CA ALA A 15 -11.22 29.79 -12.69
C ALA A 15 -10.82 28.51 -13.41
N ARG A 16 -9.83 27.77 -12.89
CA ARG A 16 -9.40 26.48 -13.47
C ARG A 16 -10.52 25.44 -13.47
N ILE A 17 -11.26 25.33 -12.36
CA ILE A 17 -12.38 24.39 -12.25
C ILE A 17 -13.51 24.77 -13.21
N LYS A 18 -13.84 26.06 -13.31
CA LYS A 18 -14.85 26.55 -14.27
C LYS A 18 -14.46 26.21 -15.71
N ALA A 19 -13.20 26.44 -16.09
CA ALA A 19 -12.71 26.12 -17.43
C ALA A 19 -12.78 24.61 -17.71
N ALA A 20 -12.37 23.76 -16.76
CA ALA A 20 -12.43 22.32 -16.91
C ALA A 20 -13.87 21.79 -17.04
N ALA A 21 -14.80 22.31 -16.23
CA ALA A 21 -16.22 21.98 -16.32
C ALA A 21 -16.80 22.39 -17.68
N ALA A 22 -16.46 23.59 -18.17
CA ALA A 22 -16.89 24.07 -19.48
C ALA A 22 -16.35 23.19 -20.63
N LEU A 23 -15.07 22.79 -20.59
CA LEU A 23 -14.49 21.88 -21.56
C LEU A 23 -15.17 20.50 -21.56
N ALA A 24 -15.63 20.05 -20.38
CA ALA A 24 -16.38 18.81 -20.24
C ALA A 24 -17.88 18.94 -20.60
N GLY A 25 -18.37 20.14 -20.95
CA GLY A 25 -19.79 20.40 -21.22
C GLY A 25 -20.67 20.21 -20.00
N GLN A 26 -20.15 20.43 -18.79
CA GLN A 26 -20.82 20.17 -17.52
C GLN A 26 -20.93 21.44 -16.66
N ASP A 27 -21.96 21.50 -15.82
CA ASP A 27 -22.01 22.49 -14.77
C ASP A 27 -20.93 22.20 -13.70
N VAL A 28 -20.48 23.26 -13.04
CA VAL A 28 -19.39 23.16 -12.05
C VAL A 28 -19.73 22.21 -10.90
N SER A 29 -20.98 22.20 -10.44
CA SER A 29 -21.40 21.32 -9.34
C SER A 29 -21.39 19.85 -9.73
N SER A 30 -21.88 19.49 -10.92
CA SER A 30 -21.84 18.12 -11.43
C SER A 30 -20.41 17.68 -11.72
N TYR A 31 -19.58 18.56 -12.30
CA TYR A 31 -18.17 18.27 -12.56
C TYR A 31 -17.42 17.97 -11.26
N MET A 32 -17.55 18.85 -10.26
CA MET A 32 -16.94 18.67 -8.94
C MET A 32 -17.48 17.45 -8.21
N GLY A 33 -18.80 17.20 -8.27
CA GLY A 33 -19.42 16.04 -7.64
C GLY A 33 -18.89 14.71 -8.22
N LYS A 34 -18.78 14.62 -9.54
CA LYS A 34 -18.22 13.44 -10.22
C LYS A 34 -16.73 13.26 -9.90
N ALA A 35 -15.96 14.34 -9.93
CA ALA A 35 -14.54 14.28 -9.61
C ALA A 35 -14.28 13.85 -8.16
N ALA A 36 -15.07 14.36 -7.21
CA ALA A 36 -14.99 13.96 -5.80
C ALA A 36 -15.37 12.49 -5.62
N LEU A 37 -16.45 12.03 -6.26
CA LEU A 37 -16.87 10.63 -6.17
C LEU A 37 -15.81 9.68 -6.75
N ALA A 38 -15.26 10.01 -7.93
CA ALA A 38 -14.22 9.21 -8.56
C ALA A 38 -12.95 9.11 -7.69
N LEU A 39 -12.63 10.15 -6.93
CA LEU A 39 -11.52 10.11 -5.97
C LEU A 39 -11.82 9.16 -4.80
N VAL A 40 -13.01 9.25 -4.22
CA VAL A 40 -13.44 8.37 -3.12
C VAL A 40 -13.46 6.91 -3.58
N GLU A 41 -14.08 6.61 -4.73
CA GLU A 41 -14.12 5.26 -5.28
C GLU A 41 -12.72 4.70 -5.53
N ARG A 42 -11.80 5.54 -6.00
CA ARG A 42 -10.39 5.14 -6.19
C ARG A 42 -9.72 4.79 -4.86
N GLU A 43 -9.92 5.59 -3.82
CA GLU A 43 -9.35 5.34 -2.50
C GLU A 43 -9.95 4.07 -1.86
N GLU A 44 -11.26 3.90 -1.95
CA GLU A 44 -11.97 2.70 -1.48
C GLU A 44 -11.48 1.44 -2.22
N GLN A 45 -11.26 1.53 -3.53
CA GLN A 45 -10.73 0.41 -4.32
C GLN A 45 -9.31 0.03 -3.91
N VAL A 46 -8.46 1.02 -3.62
CA VAL A 46 -7.10 0.78 -3.10
C VAL A 46 -7.18 0.10 -1.74
N ALA A 47 -7.99 0.61 -0.81
CA ALA A 47 -8.16 0.01 0.50
C ALA A 47 -8.70 -1.43 0.41
N ALA A 48 -9.70 -1.68 -0.44
CA ALA A 48 -10.25 -3.02 -0.67
C ALA A 48 -9.21 -4.00 -1.24
N THR A 49 -8.31 -3.51 -2.10
CA THR A 49 -7.25 -4.34 -2.70
C THR A 49 -6.28 -4.88 -1.65
N PHE A 50 -5.98 -4.08 -0.62
CA PHE A 50 -5.02 -4.46 0.43
C PHE A 50 -5.66 -5.01 1.71
N ALA A 51 -6.98 -4.90 1.87
CA ALA A 51 -7.71 -5.31 3.08
C ALA A 51 -7.39 -6.74 3.55
N GLU A 52 -7.24 -7.70 2.63
CA GLU A 52 -6.90 -9.08 3.01
C GLU A 52 -5.46 -9.21 3.54
N ILE A 53 -4.51 -8.50 2.93
CA ILE A 53 -3.12 -8.50 3.37
C ILE A 53 -3.02 -7.82 4.73
N ASP A 54 -3.66 -6.67 4.90
CA ASP A 54 -3.71 -5.94 6.17
C ASP A 54 -4.32 -6.81 7.28
N ARG A 55 -5.40 -7.54 6.98
CA ARG A 55 -6.00 -8.51 7.92
C ARG A 55 -5.02 -9.60 8.31
N ARG A 56 -4.27 -10.17 7.36
CA ARG A 56 -3.27 -11.21 7.62
C ARG A 56 -2.09 -10.67 8.43
N ILE A 57 -1.65 -9.46 8.16
CA ILE A 57 -0.60 -8.77 8.92
C ILE A 57 -1.09 -8.54 10.35
N ALA A 58 -2.26 -7.93 10.53
CA ALA A 58 -2.83 -7.67 11.85
C ALA A 58 -2.99 -8.96 12.68
N ASN A 59 -3.43 -10.05 12.05
CA ASN A 59 -3.49 -11.37 12.71
C ASN A 59 -2.10 -11.86 13.12
N SER A 60 -1.09 -11.67 12.27
CA SER A 60 0.29 -12.08 12.56
C SER A 60 0.91 -11.23 13.66
N GLU A 61 0.68 -9.92 13.65
CA GLU A 61 1.12 -8.97 14.67
C GLU A 61 0.46 -9.24 16.02
N ALA A 62 -0.81 -9.64 16.03
CA ALA A 62 -1.50 -10.05 17.27
C ALA A 62 -0.90 -11.33 17.87
N LEU A 63 -0.32 -12.22 17.05
CA LEU A 63 0.37 -13.42 17.50
C LEU A 63 1.83 -13.16 17.87
N ALA A 64 2.47 -12.11 17.35
CA ALA A 64 3.88 -11.83 17.57
C ALA A 64 4.28 -11.79 19.07
N PRO A 65 3.50 -11.22 20.01
CA PRO A 65 3.82 -11.23 21.43
C PRO A 65 3.83 -12.62 22.08
N THR A 66 3.20 -13.62 21.46
CA THR A 66 3.17 -15.01 21.97
C THR A 66 4.32 -15.86 21.44
N LEU A 67 5.05 -15.35 20.44
CA LEU A 67 6.21 -16.01 19.86
C LEU A 67 7.49 -15.63 20.62
N SER A 68 8.32 -16.61 20.93
CA SER A 68 9.65 -16.36 21.47
C SER A 68 10.59 -15.97 20.32
N TRP A 69 11.27 -14.83 20.46
CA TRP A 69 12.35 -14.41 19.59
C TRP A 69 13.68 -14.33 20.38
N PRO A 70 14.79 -14.89 19.89
CA PRO A 70 14.92 -15.63 18.63
C PRO A 70 14.09 -16.93 18.66
N PRO A 71 13.61 -17.41 17.50
CA PRO A 71 12.95 -18.71 17.44
C PRO A 71 13.89 -19.75 18.06
N PRO A 72 13.36 -20.78 18.75
CA PRO A 72 14.20 -21.88 19.18
C PRO A 72 15.02 -22.34 17.98
N SER A 73 16.31 -22.52 18.19
CA SER A 73 17.20 -23.09 17.18
C SER A 73 16.49 -24.32 16.62
N ALA A 74 16.11 -24.30 15.34
CA ALA A 74 15.58 -25.48 14.68
C ALA A 74 16.58 -26.60 14.97
N ASP A 75 16.09 -27.75 15.41
CA ASP A 75 16.85 -28.76 16.17
C ASP A 75 18.06 -29.39 15.45
N GLY A 76 18.47 -28.86 14.28
CA GLY A 76 19.72 -29.19 13.61
C GLY A 76 20.65 -27.99 13.58
N GLN A 77 21.86 -28.15 14.12
CA GLN A 77 22.98 -27.44 13.54
C GLN A 77 23.04 -27.87 12.07
N LEU A 78 23.00 -26.91 11.15
CA LEU A 78 23.16 -27.21 9.74
C LEU A 78 24.53 -27.85 9.57
N GLU A 79 24.58 -29.01 8.93
CA GLU A 79 25.85 -29.55 8.50
C GLU A 79 26.49 -28.54 7.53
N VAL A 80 27.82 -28.45 7.50
CA VAL A 80 28.57 -27.50 6.64
C VAL A 80 28.12 -27.57 5.17
N LYS A 81 27.68 -28.75 4.73
CA LYS A 81 27.14 -28.99 3.38
C LYS A 81 25.77 -28.33 3.17
N GLU A 82 24.91 -28.32 4.17
CA GLU A 82 23.59 -27.71 4.11
C GLU A 82 23.70 -26.19 4.11
N GLU A 83 24.61 -25.62 4.92
CA GLU A 83 24.92 -24.19 4.88
C GLU A 83 25.44 -23.75 3.51
N ALA A 84 26.37 -24.51 2.92
CA ALA A 84 26.90 -24.22 1.59
C ALA A 84 25.84 -24.31 0.49
N GLN A 85 24.90 -25.26 0.59
CA GLN A 85 23.78 -25.37 -0.35
C GLN A 85 22.78 -24.22 -0.22
N ILE A 86 22.49 -23.80 1.01
CA ILE A 86 21.63 -22.64 1.27
C ILE A 86 22.30 -21.39 0.70
N GLN A 87 23.59 -21.18 0.96
CA GLN A 87 24.35 -20.04 0.44
C GLN A 87 24.34 -20.01 -1.09
N LEU A 88 24.59 -21.14 -1.76
CA LEU A 88 24.56 -21.23 -3.22
C LEU A 88 23.19 -20.85 -3.80
N LYS A 89 22.10 -21.26 -3.15
CA LYS A 89 20.73 -20.91 -3.57
C LYS A 89 20.45 -19.42 -3.38
N TRP A 90 20.91 -18.82 -2.29
CA TRP A 90 20.79 -17.39 -2.05
C TRP A 90 21.60 -16.57 -3.05
N ASP A 91 22.83 -16.98 -3.34
CA ASP A 91 23.70 -16.32 -4.33
C ASP A 91 23.11 -16.39 -5.75
N ALA A 92 22.47 -17.50 -6.10
CA ALA A 92 21.76 -17.65 -7.36
C ALA A 92 20.49 -16.78 -7.45
N LEU A 93 19.77 -16.62 -6.33
CA LEU A 93 18.52 -15.85 -6.27
C LEU A 93 18.76 -14.33 -6.25
N LEU A 94 19.74 -13.88 -5.47
CA LEU A 94 20.02 -12.46 -5.24
C LEU A 94 21.10 -11.88 -6.19
N GLY A 95 21.78 -12.75 -6.95
CA GLY A 95 23.03 -12.42 -7.61
C GLY A 95 24.19 -12.47 -6.62
N ALA A 96 25.34 -13.00 -7.04
CA ALA A 96 26.48 -13.18 -6.15
C ALA A 96 26.93 -11.84 -5.53
N ALA A 97 26.99 -11.82 -4.20
CA ALA A 97 27.51 -10.77 -3.30
C ALA A 97 26.50 -9.77 -2.71
N LEU A 98 25.97 -10.10 -1.53
CA LEU A 98 25.99 -9.14 -0.42
C LEU A 98 27.16 -9.52 0.49
N PRO A 99 28.13 -8.62 0.74
CA PRO A 99 29.21 -8.89 1.67
C PRO A 99 28.63 -9.10 3.07
N ARG A 100 28.98 -10.23 3.72
CA ARG A 100 28.70 -10.45 5.14
C ARG A 100 29.41 -9.36 5.94
N ALA A 101 28.64 -8.55 6.68
CA ALA A 101 29.19 -7.67 7.70
C ALA A 101 29.89 -8.55 8.76
N ALA A 102 31.14 -8.20 9.06
CA ALA A 102 31.99 -8.85 10.05
C ALA A 102 31.54 -8.52 11.48
#